data_AF-A0A5N6Y883-F1
#
_entry.id   AF-A0A5N6Y883-F1
#
_cell.length_a   1.000
_cell.length_b   1.000
_cell.length_c   1.000
_cell.angle_alpha   90.00
_cell.angle_beta   90.00
_cell.angle_gamma   90.00
#
_symmetry.space_group_name_H-M   'P 1'
#
loop_
_entity.id
_entity.type
_entity.pdbx_description
1 polymer ?
#
loop_
_entity_poly.entity_id
_entity_poly.type
_entity_poly.pdbx_seq_one_letter_code
_entity_poly.pdbx_strand_id
1 'polypeptide(L)'
;MQDLELRKESAIENTIAAREDSRKQHRSEVRSHRSELRHMEDEVAPRAEPGTHERKMEKRREAAASNRAFAESRRGASPDGAPEDELMGSADNDLDAIKRARATEQRKKNEREIRREEILRARAAEREERLQQYRQKEDETIGWLKALAKQRFG
;
A
#
# COMPACT_ATOMS: atom_id res chain seq x y z
N MET A 1 -5.10 -43.97 -41.21
CA MET A 1 -3.92 -43.10 -41.09
C MET A 1 -4.18 -41.95 -40.11
N GLN A 2 -5.31 -41.23 -40.23
CA GLN A 2 -5.70 -40.16 -39.28
C GLN A 2 -5.75 -40.59 -37.79
N ASP A 3 -6.29 -41.77 -37.47
CA ASP A 3 -6.40 -42.19 -36.05
C ASP A 3 -5.04 -42.36 -35.34
N LEU A 4 -3.97 -42.64 -36.09
CA LEU A 4 -2.62 -42.76 -35.53
C LEU A 4 -1.97 -41.39 -35.32
N GLU A 5 -2.32 -40.39 -36.14
CA GLU A 5 -1.87 -39.01 -36.00
C GLU A 5 -2.54 -38.36 -34.78
N LEU A 6 -3.86 -38.53 -34.62
CA LEU A 6 -4.62 -38.10 -33.45
C LEU A 6 -4.09 -38.70 -32.13
N ARG A 7 -3.68 -39.97 -32.14
CA ARG A 7 -3.04 -40.61 -30.97
C ARG A 7 -1.67 -40.03 -30.64
N LYS A 8 -0.90 -39.63 -31.66
CA LYS A 8 0.40 -38.99 -31.45
C LYS A 8 0.23 -37.57 -30.91
N GLU A 9 -0.71 -36.81 -31.46
CA GLU A 9 -1.03 -35.45 -31.00
C GLU A 9 -1.51 -35.44 -29.55
N SER A 10 -2.47 -36.31 -29.20
CA SER A 10 -2.93 -36.45 -27.81
C SER A 10 -1.83 -36.91 -26.86
N ALA A 11 -0.93 -37.80 -27.29
CA ALA A 11 0.24 -38.18 -26.48
C ALA A 11 1.17 -36.98 -26.22
N ILE A 12 1.42 -36.14 -27.22
CA ILE A 12 2.22 -34.91 -27.07
C ILE A 12 1.54 -33.94 -26.10
N GLU A 13 0.24 -33.67 -26.27
CA GLU A 13 -0.52 -32.79 -25.38
C GLU A 13 -0.49 -33.28 -23.93
N ASN A 14 -0.66 -34.58 -23.71
CA ASN A 14 -0.59 -35.19 -22.38
C ASN A 14 0.81 -35.01 -21.74
N THR A 15 1.89 -35.15 -22.52
CA THR A 15 3.24 -34.91 -21.99
C THR A 15 3.49 -33.45 -21.62
N ILE A 16 2.91 -32.51 -22.38
CA ILE A 16 2.99 -31.08 -22.09
C ILE A 16 2.20 -30.77 -20.81
N ALA A 17 0.97 -31.25 -20.70
CA ALA A 17 0.13 -31.07 -19.52
C ALA A 17 0.79 -31.63 -18.25
N ALA A 18 1.33 -32.85 -18.31
CA ALA A 18 2.04 -33.46 -17.18
C ALA A 18 3.26 -32.61 -16.73
N ARG A 19 4.00 -32.03 -17.69
CA ARG A 19 5.13 -31.15 -17.39
C ARG A 19 4.68 -29.84 -16.76
N GLU A 20 3.59 -29.26 -17.24
CA GLU A 20 3.03 -28.05 -16.65
C GLU A 20 2.53 -28.27 -15.24
N ASP A 21 1.86 -29.39 -14.98
CA ASP A 21 1.33 -29.72 -13.67
C ASP A 21 2.44 -30.02 -12.68
N SER A 22 3.47 -30.76 -13.08
CA SER A 22 4.70 -30.93 -12.27
C SER A 22 5.34 -29.58 -11.91
N ARG A 23 5.41 -28.64 -12.86
CA ARG A 23 5.91 -27.28 -12.60
C ARG A 23 4.99 -26.48 -11.66
N LYS A 24 3.67 -26.64 -11.77
CA LYS A 24 2.72 -26.00 -10.85
C LYS A 24 2.88 -26.55 -9.45
N GLN A 25 2.96 -27.87 -9.29
CA GLN A 25 3.16 -28.57 -8.01
C GLN A 25 4.46 -28.12 -7.33
N HIS A 26 5.58 -28.17 -8.04
CA HIS A 26 6.86 -27.69 -7.50
C HIS A 26 6.80 -26.22 -7.06
N ARG A 27 6.13 -25.36 -7.84
CA ARG A 27 5.96 -23.95 -7.45
C ARG A 27 5.07 -23.78 -6.23
N SER A 28 4.02 -24.59 -6.06
CA SER A 28 3.19 -24.54 -4.86
C SER A 28 3.96 -25.02 -3.63
N GLU A 29 4.76 -26.08 -3.74
CA GLU A 29 5.60 -26.61 -2.65
C GLU A 29 6.66 -25.60 -2.21
N VAL A 30 7.37 -24.98 -3.16
CA VAL A 30 8.35 -23.92 -2.84
C VAL A 30 7.68 -22.73 -2.17
N ARG A 31 6.45 -22.40 -2.59
CA ARG A 31 5.67 -21.31 -1.98
C ARG A 31 5.23 -21.64 -0.56
N SER A 32 4.71 -22.86 -0.32
CA SER A 32 4.28 -23.29 1.02
C SER A 32 5.46 -23.36 1.98
N HIS A 33 6.56 -23.96 1.56
CA HIS A 33 7.79 -24.02 2.35
C HIS A 33 8.31 -22.62 2.69
N ARG A 34 8.30 -21.69 1.73
CA ARG A 34 8.72 -20.30 2.00
C ARG A 34 7.77 -19.56 2.94
N SER A 35 6.46 -19.84 2.89
CA SER A 35 5.53 -19.25 3.86
C SER A 35 5.73 -19.80 5.26
N GLU A 36 6.01 -21.10 5.40
CA GLU A 36 6.31 -21.74 6.69
C GLU A 36 7.59 -21.17 7.30
N LEU A 37 8.66 -21.04 6.52
CA LEU A 37 9.90 -20.41 7.00
C LEU A 37 9.68 -18.99 7.51
N ARG A 38 8.89 -18.18 6.78
CA ARG A 38 8.55 -16.81 7.23
C ARG A 38 7.77 -16.80 8.53
N HIS A 39 6.83 -17.73 8.69
CA HIS A 39 6.07 -17.86 9.94
C HIS A 39 6.99 -18.20 11.12
N MET A 40 7.93 -19.14 10.91
CA MET A 40 8.93 -19.49 11.92
C MET A 40 9.86 -18.32 12.25
N GLU A 41 10.29 -17.54 11.24
CA GLU A 41 11.08 -16.31 11.44
C GLU A 41 10.32 -15.27 12.28
N ASP A 42 9.02 -15.08 12.00
CA ASP A 42 8.16 -14.13 12.72
C ASP A 42 7.93 -14.55 14.19
N GLU A 43 7.97 -15.85 14.50
CA GLU A 43 7.84 -16.37 15.88
C GLU A 43 9.16 -16.32 16.66
N VAL A 44 10.29 -16.53 16.00
CA VAL A 44 11.62 -16.61 16.64
C VAL A 44 12.24 -15.23 16.85
N ALA A 45 11.99 -14.28 15.95
CA ALA A 45 12.56 -12.94 16.07
C ALA A 45 11.80 -12.10 17.10
N PRO A 46 12.48 -11.45 18.06
CA PRO A 46 11.83 -10.48 18.94
C PRO A 46 11.24 -9.35 18.08
N ARG A 47 9.98 -8.99 18.36
CA ARG A 47 9.30 -7.89 17.68
C ARG A 47 10.11 -6.60 17.79
N ALA A 48 10.12 -5.82 16.72
CA ALA A 48 10.86 -4.56 16.67
C ALA A 48 10.41 -3.59 17.77
N GLU A 49 11.37 -2.89 18.36
CA GLU A 49 11.12 -1.93 19.44
C GLU A 49 10.09 -0.86 19.03
N PRO A 50 9.17 -0.47 19.94
CA PRO A 50 8.19 0.58 19.68
C PRO A 50 8.85 1.89 19.23
N GLY A 51 8.33 2.50 18.16
CA GLY A 51 8.83 3.77 17.62
C GLY A 51 9.84 3.65 16.48
N THR A 52 10.41 2.46 16.26
CA THR A 52 11.28 2.19 15.11
C THR A 52 10.51 2.18 13.77
N HIS A 53 11.23 2.40 12.66
CA HIS A 53 10.65 2.29 11.32
C HIS A 53 10.17 0.86 11.03
N GLU A 54 10.89 -0.15 11.53
CA GLU A 54 10.56 -1.56 11.36
C GLU A 54 9.21 -1.90 11.99
N ARG A 55 8.94 -1.43 13.22
CA ARG A 55 7.63 -1.63 13.88
C ARG A 55 6.49 -0.92 13.13
N LYS A 56 6.73 0.25 12.53
CA LYS A 56 5.74 0.94 11.68
C LYS A 56 5.43 0.14 10.42
N MET A 57 6.45 -0.48 9.81
CA MET A 57 6.30 -1.29 8.61
C MET A 57 5.62 -2.63 8.90
N GLU A 58 5.96 -3.27 10.02
CA GLU A 58 5.30 -4.48 10.52
C GLU A 58 3.81 -4.22 10.78
N LYS A 59 3.47 -3.19 11.56
CA LYS A 59 2.07 -2.79 11.81
C LYS A 59 1.31 -2.49 10.51
N ARG A 60 1.96 -1.87 9.52
CA ARG A 60 1.35 -1.61 8.21
C ARG A 60 1.10 -2.91 7.43
N ARG A 61 2.02 -3.88 7.50
CA ARG A 61 1.87 -5.20 6.89
C ARG A 61 0.75 -5.99 7.55
N GLU A 62 0.67 -6.00 8.88
CA GLU A 62 -0.41 -6.61 9.66
C GLU A 62 -1.77 -6.02 9.26
N ALA A 63 -1.89 -4.69 9.23
CA ALA A 63 -3.12 -4.01 8.81
C ALA A 63 -3.49 -4.35 7.35
N ALA A 64 -2.52 -4.36 6.44
CA ALA A 64 -2.76 -4.74 5.04
C ALA A 64 -3.13 -6.22 4.88
N ALA A 65 -2.61 -7.11 5.72
CA ALA A 65 -2.98 -8.52 5.75
C ALA A 65 -4.42 -8.70 6.24
N SER A 66 -4.79 -8.06 7.35
CA SER A 66 -6.18 -8.10 7.87
C SER A 66 -7.20 -7.55 6.87
N ASN A 67 -6.88 -6.44 6.19
CA ASN A 67 -7.74 -5.88 5.15
C ASN A 67 -7.89 -6.81 3.94
N ARG A 68 -6.81 -7.51 3.54
CA ARG A 68 -6.88 -8.51 2.48
C ARG A 68 -7.70 -9.72 2.89
N ALA A 69 -7.49 -10.25 4.09
CA ALA A 69 -8.29 -11.36 4.63
C ALA A 69 -9.79 -11.00 4.71
N PHE A 70 -10.11 -9.76 5.12
CA PHE A 70 -11.49 -9.25 5.11
C PHE A 70 -12.06 -9.11 3.69
N ALA A 71 -11.25 -8.69 2.71
CA ALA A 71 -11.70 -8.60 1.32
C ALA A 71 -11.90 -9.99 0.69
N GLU A 72 -11.02 -10.95 1.00
CA GLU A 72 -11.10 -12.34 0.54
C GLU A 72 -12.31 -13.07 1.17
N SER A 73 -12.59 -12.86 2.46
CA SER A 73 -13.76 -13.42 3.12
C SER A 73 -15.08 -12.90 2.52
N ARG A 74 -15.09 -11.64 2.04
CA ARG A 74 -16.24 -11.08 1.30
C ARG A 74 -16.34 -11.57 -0.15
N ARG A 75 -15.23 -11.89 -0.81
CA ARG A 75 -15.23 -12.47 -2.17
C ARG A 75 -15.63 -13.94 -2.20
N GLY A 76 -15.35 -14.70 -1.13
CA GLY A 76 -15.80 -16.09 -0.99
C GLY A 76 -17.26 -16.25 -0.54
N ALA A 77 -17.89 -15.15 -0.10
CA ALA A 77 -19.29 -15.09 0.33
C ALA A 77 -20.06 -14.08 -0.52
N SER A 78 -19.91 -14.14 -1.85
CA SER A 78 -20.92 -13.56 -2.72
C SER A 78 -22.19 -14.39 -2.52
N PRO A 79 -23.30 -13.83 -2.01
CA PRO A 79 -24.57 -14.52 -2.05
C PRO A 79 -24.87 -14.78 -3.52
N ASP A 80 -24.98 -16.05 -3.87
CA ASP A 80 -25.48 -16.48 -5.16
C ASP A 80 -26.90 -15.91 -5.30
N GLY A 81 -27.08 -14.93 -6.19
CA GLY A 81 -28.38 -14.34 -6.51
C GLY A 81 -28.82 -13.14 -5.67
N ALA A 82 -28.11 -12.01 -5.73
CA ALA A 82 -28.84 -10.75 -5.81
C ALA A 82 -29.41 -10.69 -7.24
N PRO A 83 -30.75 -10.58 -7.43
CA PRO A 83 -31.33 -10.53 -8.77
C PRO A 83 -30.68 -9.40 -9.56
N GLU A 84 -30.34 -9.64 -10.83
CA GLU A 84 -29.68 -8.66 -11.70
C GLU A 84 -30.49 -7.35 -11.79
N ASP A 85 -31.81 -7.40 -11.56
CA ASP A 85 -32.73 -6.27 -11.45
C ASP A 85 -32.47 -5.33 -10.25
N GLU A 86 -31.77 -5.78 -9.20
CA GLU A 86 -31.27 -4.93 -8.10
C GLU A 86 -29.78 -4.58 -8.24
N LEU A 87 -29.05 -5.28 -9.11
CA LEU A 87 -27.60 -5.10 -9.31
C LEU A 87 -27.28 -3.96 -10.28
N MET A 88 -28.16 -3.71 -11.25
CA MET A 88 -28.17 -2.54 -12.13
C MET A 88 -29.49 -1.82 -11.91
N GLY A 89 -29.50 -0.93 -10.91
CA GLY A 89 -30.68 -0.21 -10.46
C GLY A 89 -31.56 0.27 -11.62
N SER A 90 -32.88 0.15 -11.44
CA SER A 90 -33.86 0.55 -12.46
C SER A 90 -33.52 1.91 -13.05
N ALA A 91 -33.66 2.01 -14.37
CA ALA A 91 -33.09 3.06 -15.23
C ALA A 91 -33.44 4.52 -14.88
N ASP A 92 -34.33 4.76 -13.91
CA ASP A 92 -34.68 6.10 -13.41
C ASP A 92 -33.82 6.57 -12.23
N ASN A 93 -33.18 5.66 -11.48
CA ASN A 93 -32.37 6.01 -10.30
C ASN A 93 -30.85 6.13 -10.58
N ASP A 94 -30.38 5.58 -11.70
CA ASP A 94 -28.96 5.53 -12.03
C ASP A 94 -28.36 6.91 -12.30
N LEU A 95 -29.09 7.81 -12.96
CA LEU A 95 -28.60 9.17 -13.21
C LEU A 95 -28.44 9.96 -11.91
N ASP A 96 -29.36 9.80 -10.96
CA ASP A 96 -29.29 10.47 -9.68
C ASP A 96 -28.27 9.82 -8.74
N ALA A 97 -28.08 8.50 -8.81
CA ALA A 97 -26.99 7.79 -8.14
C ALA A 97 -25.62 8.23 -8.68
N ILE A 98 -25.46 8.37 -10.00
CA ILE A 98 -24.23 8.86 -10.65
C ILE A 98 -23.97 10.33 -10.27
N LYS A 99 -25.01 11.18 -10.22
CA LYS A 99 -24.87 12.58 -9.76
C LYS A 99 -24.48 12.65 -8.29
N ARG A 100 -25.08 11.84 -7.41
CA ARG A 100 -24.70 11.76 -5.99
C ARG A 100 -23.29 11.23 -5.81
N ALA A 101 -22.89 10.21 -6.56
CA ALA A 101 -21.53 9.69 -6.58
C ALA A 101 -20.53 10.79 -7.00
N ARG A 102 -20.79 11.50 -8.11
CA ARG A 102 -19.96 12.64 -8.56
C ARG A 102 -19.91 13.76 -7.53
N ALA A 103 -21.02 14.10 -6.87
CA ALA A 103 -21.04 15.11 -5.82
C ALA A 103 -20.22 14.69 -4.59
N THR A 104 -20.28 13.42 -4.19
CA THR A 104 -19.44 12.89 -3.09
C THR A 104 -17.97 12.81 -3.48
N GLU A 105 -17.64 12.50 -4.74
CA GLU A 105 -16.27 12.55 -5.24
C GLU A 105 -15.72 13.97 -5.30
N GLN A 106 -16.52 14.94 -5.72
CA GLN A 106 -16.14 16.36 -5.69
C GLN A 106 -15.91 16.83 -4.24
N ARG A 107 -16.79 16.45 -3.30
CA ARG A 107 -16.59 16.74 -1.86
C ARG A 107 -15.31 16.08 -1.31
N LYS A 108 -15.06 14.81 -1.65
CA LYS A 108 -13.83 14.09 -1.27
C LYS A 108 -12.57 14.70 -1.89
N LYS A 109 -12.65 15.23 -3.12
CA LYS A 109 -11.55 15.96 -3.77
C LYS A 109 -11.24 17.25 -3.01
N ASN A 110 -12.27 18.01 -2.62
CA ASN A 110 -12.09 19.23 -1.81
C ASN A 110 -11.50 18.93 -0.42
N GLU A 111 -11.99 17.91 0.29
CA GLU A 111 -11.42 17.52 1.59
C GLU A 111 -9.97 17.03 1.47
N ARG A 112 -9.63 16.35 0.37
CA ARG A 112 -8.25 15.91 0.11
C ARG A 112 -7.34 17.09 -0.19
N GLU A 113 -7.84 18.11 -0.87
CA GLU A 113 -7.13 19.36 -1.11
C GLU A 113 -6.92 20.14 0.19
N ILE A 114 -7.93 20.25 1.05
CA ILE A 114 -7.81 20.86 2.38
C ILE A 114 -6.76 20.13 3.22
N ARG A 115 -6.82 18.78 3.30
CA ARG A 115 -5.80 18.00 4.02
C ARG A 115 -4.41 18.17 3.43
N ARG A 116 -4.31 18.30 2.09
CA ARG A 116 -3.02 18.52 1.42
C ARG A 116 -2.47 19.90 1.71
N GLU A 117 -3.30 20.93 1.72
CA GLU A 117 -2.94 22.31 2.07
C GLU A 117 -2.54 22.42 3.54
N GLU A 118 -3.24 21.75 4.45
CA GLU A 118 -2.88 21.68 5.87
C GLU A 118 -1.51 21.03 6.08
N ILE A 119 -1.24 19.91 5.40
CA ILE A 119 0.06 19.23 5.48
C ILE A 119 1.17 20.11 4.90
N LEU A 120 0.92 20.77 3.77
CA LEU A 120 1.90 21.67 3.16
C LEU A 120 2.15 22.91 4.02
N ARG A 121 1.12 23.46 4.66
CA ARG A 121 1.22 24.57 5.62
C ARG A 121 2.01 24.17 6.86
N ALA A 122 1.74 22.99 7.43
CA ALA A 122 2.50 22.47 8.57
C ALA A 122 3.99 22.26 8.22
N ARG A 123 4.26 21.72 7.02
CA ARG A 123 5.63 21.52 6.53
C ARG A 123 6.36 22.82 6.23
N ALA A 124 5.64 23.85 5.77
CA ALA A 124 6.21 25.19 5.58
C ALA A 124 6.59 25.84 6.92
N ALA A 125 5.73 25.74 7.93
CA ALA A 125 6.01 26.24 9.28
C ALA A 125 7.23 25.54 9.91
N GLU A 126 7.33 24.22 9.80
CA GLU A 126 8.51 23.47 10.29
C GLU A 126 9.80 23.91 9.58
N ARG A 127 9.74 24.23 8.28
CA ARG A 127 10.88 24.74 7.53
C ARG A 127 11.26 26.15 7.95
N GLU A 128 10.29 27.01 8.19
CA GLU A 128 10.52 28.37 8.68
C GLU A 128 11.13 28.37 10.08
N GLU A 129 10.65 27.53 10.99
CA GLU A 129 11.24 27.35 12.33
C GLU A 129 12.70 26.89 12.25
N ARG A 130 13.01 25.91 11.39
CA ARG A 130 14.40 25.49 11.17
C ARG A 130 15.27 26.63 10.64
N LEU A 131 14.77 27.40 9.67
CA LEU A 131 15.50 28.54 9.12
C LEU A 131 15.72 29.65 10.17
N GLN A 132 14.73 29.90 11.04
CA GLN A 132 14.88 30.85 12.14
C GLN A 132 15.94 30.38 13.15
N GLN A 133 15.99 29.09 13.49
CA GLN A 133 17.03 28.54 14.36
C GLN A 133 18.44 28.70 13.76
N TYR A 134 18.60 28.54 12.45
CA TYR A 134 19.88 28.80 11.79
C TYR A 134 20.25 30.28 11.81
N ARG A 135 19.29 31.17 11.53
CA ARG A 135 19.49 32.63 11.61
C ARG A 135 19.88 33.09 13.01
N GLN A 136 19.24 32.56 14.05
CA GLN A 136 19.58 32.88 15.44
C GLN A 136 21.02 32.47 15.78
N LYS A 137 21.47 31.29 15.34
CA LYS A 137 22.87 30.85 15.51
C LYS A 137 23.85 31.74 14.74
N GLU A 138 23.48 32.16 13.54
CA GLU A 138 24.27 33.11 12.75
C GLU A 138 24.36 34.48 13.44
N ASP A 139 23.25 34.99 13.97
CA ASP A 139 23.22 36.26 14.69
C ASP A 139 24.02 36.21 16.01
N GLU A 140 23.97 35.10 16.74
CA GLU A 140 24.79 34.88 17.94
C GLU A 140 26.29 34.86 17.62
N THR A 141 26.67 34.12 16.56
CA THR A 141 28.08 34.03 16.14
C THR A 141 28.59 35.35 15.58
N ILE A 142 27.80 36.04 14.76
CA ILE A 142 28.12 37.38 14.25
C ILE A 142 28.18 38.39 15.40
N GLY A 143 27.26 38.31 16.37
CA GLY A 143 27.25 39.15 17.55
C GLY A 143 28.52 38.98 18.39
N TRP A 144 28.94 37.74 18.62
CA TRP A 144 30.18 37.43 19.32
C TRP A 144 31.42 37.94 18.57
N LEU A 145 31.48 37.74 17.25
CA LEU A 145 32.57 38.25 16.41
C LEU A 145 32.63 39.79 16.40
N LYS A 146 31.47 40.46 16.33
CA LYS A 146 31.37 41.93 16.42
C LYS A 146 31.84 42.44 17.79
N ALA A 147 31.49 41.76 18.88
CA ALA A 147 31.96 42.11 20.22
C ALA A 147 33.48 41.95 20.35
N LEU A 148 34.04 40.86 19.82
CA LEU A 148 35.49 40.61 19.78
C LEU A 148 36.22 41.67 18.94
N ALA A 149 35.67 42.03 17.78
CA ALA A 149 36.23 43.08 16.92
C ALA A 149 36.19 44.44 17.62
N LYS A 150 35.09 44.78 18.32
CA LYS A 150 34.99 46.02 19.11
C LYS A 150 35.97 46.05 20.29
N GLN A 151 36.32 44.89 20.86
CA GLN A 151 37.31 44.81 21.93
C GLN A 151 38.77 44.89 21.41
N ARG A 152 39.04 44.43 20.18
CA ARG A 152 40.39 44.46 19.57
C ARG A 152 40.70 45.71 18.74
N PHE A 153 39.69 46.28 18.10
CA PHE A 153 39.81 47.39 17.15
C PHE A 153 38.93 48.59 17.54
N GLY A 154 38.40 48.59 18.76
CA GLY A 154 37.75 49.74 19.38
C GLY A 154 38.78 50.66 20.02
#